data_AF-A0A0Q4X1X2-F1
#
_entry.id   AF-A0A0Q4X1X2-F1
#
_cell.length_a   1.000
_cell.length_b   1.000
_cell.length_c   1.000
_cell.angle_alpha   90.00
_cell.angle_beta   90.00
_cell.angle_gamma   90.00
#
_symmetry.space_group_name_H-M   'P 1'
#
loop_
_entity.id
_entity.type
_entity.pdbx_description
1 polymer ?
#
loop_
_entity_poly.entity_id
_entity_poly.type
_entity_poly.pdbx_seq_one_letter_code
_entity_poly.pdbx_strand_id
1 'polypeptide(L)'
;MNYEYLGFMSVLVTITLASAANIHIELNRYDEALGKSAFERSRADLRHSAMALIAALCVALVTVFTKGLIPEVAARQAAVNGLALITIAFSIVTKVDLTLAAFRLTPLPKKL
;
A
#
# COMPACT_ATOMS: atom_id res chain seq x y z
N MET A 1 -3.26 21.04 11.82
CA MET A 1 -2.22 20.40 10.99
C MET A 1 -2.10 18.87 11.23
N ASN A 2 -3.19 18.18 11.61
CA ASN A 2 -3.20 16.71 11.85
C ASN A 2 -4.09 15.95 10.85
N TYR A 3 -5.15 16.58 10.37
CA TYR A 3 -6.12 15.99 9.42
C TYR A 3 -5.59 15.90 7.98
N GLU A 4 -4.70 16.81 7.57
CA GLU A 4 -4.10 16.81 6.23
C GLU A 4 -3.22 15.58 6.01
N TYR A 5 -2.45 15.16 7.02
CA TYR A 5 -1.61 13.96 6.95
C TYR A 5 -2.45 12.69 6.84
N LEU A 6 -3.51 12.59 7.64
CA LEU A 6 -4.42 11.45 7.58
C LEU A 6 -5.19 11.39 6.26
N GLY A 7 -5.66 12.55 5.78
CA GLY A 7 -6.33 12.68 4.47
C GLY A 7 -5.41 12.33 3.30
N PHE A 8 -4.15 12.75 3.35
CA PHE A 8 -3.15 12.37 2.36
C PHE A 8 -2.93 10.85 2.36
N MET A 9 -2.74 10.25 3.53
CA MET A 9 -2.56 8.80 3.66
C MET A 9 -3.80 8.00 3.22
N SER A 10 -5.01 8.46 3.54
CA SER A 10 -6.24 7.77 3.13
C SER A 10 -6.42 7.78 1.61
N VAL A 11 -6.16 8.91 0.95
CA VAL A 11 -6.19 9.00 -0.52
C VAL A 11 -5.12 8.10 -1.13
N LEU A 12 -3.90 8.19 -0.60
CA LEU A 12 -2.75 7.44 -1.09
C LEU A 12 -3.02 5.93 -1.04
N VAL A 13 -3.54 5.42 0.07
CA VAL A 13 -3.84 3.98 0.26
C VAL A 13 -5.05 3.55 -0.57
N THR A 14 -6.10 4.37 -0.65
CA THR A 14 -7.29 4.07 -1.46
C THR A 14 -6.94 3.86 -2.93
N ILE A 15 -6.19 4.80 -3.52
CA ILE A 15 -5.75 4.69 -4.93
C ILE A 15 -4.89 3.43 -5.14
N THR A 16 -4.05 3.10 -4.17
CA THR A 16 -3.14 1.96 -4.28
C THR A 16 -3.89 0.63 -4.20
N LEU A 17 -4.87 0.51 -3.30
CA LEU A 17 -5.73 -0.66 -3.19
C LEU A 17 -6.60 -0.84 -4.43
N ALA A 18 -7.14 0.24 -4.99
CA ALA A 18 -7.89 0.18 -6.24
C ALA A 18 -7.01 -0.36 -7.38
N SER A 19 -5.75 0.09 -7.48
CA SER A 19 -4.79 -0.43 -8.45
C SER A 19 -4.47 -1.92 -8.20
N ALA A 20 -4.23 -2.32 -6.94
CA ALA A 20 -3.98 -3.70 -6.55
C ALA A 20 -5.14 -4.63 -6.92
N ALA A 21 -6.38 -4.19 -6.67
CA ALA A 21 -7.58 -4.95 -7.02
C ALA A 21 -7.69 -5.15 -8.53
N ASN A 22 -7.39 -4.11 -9.31
CA ASN A 22 -7.41 -4.19 -10.77
C ASN A 22 -6.38 -5.19 -11.30
N ILE A 23 -5.17 -5.19 -10.73
CA ILE A 23 -4.12 -6.17 -11.04
C ILE A 23 -4.55 -7.60 -10.68
N HIS A 24 -5.16 -7.78 -9.51
CA HIS A 24 -5.64 -9.09 -9.06
C HIS A 24 -6.70 -9.66 -10.02
N ILE A 25 -7.63 -8.82 -10.50
CA ILE A 25 -8.65 -9.22 -11.47
C ILE A 25 -8.01 -9.61 -12.81
N GLU A 26 -7.08 -8.81 -13.32
CA GLU A 26 -6.42 -9.07 -14.59
C GLU A 26 -5.59 -10.38 -14.56
N LEU A 27 -4.89 -10.64 -13.44
CA LEU A 27 -4.21 -11.91 -13.19
C LEU A 27 -5.17 -13.11 -13.24
N ASN A 28 -6.37 -12.97 -12.68
CA ASN A 28 -7.35 -14.04 -12.69
C ASN A 28 -7.88 -14.31 -14.12
N ARG A 29 -8.10 -13.24 -14.91
CA ARG A 29 -8.47 -13.37 -16.33
C ARG A 29 -7.39 -14.09 -17.14
N TYR A 30 -6.11 -13.88 -16.82
CA TYR A 30 -5.01 -14.61 -17.47
C TYR A 30 -4.99 -16.09 -17.11
N ASP A 31 -5.21 -16.45 -15.84
CA ASP A 31 -5.29 -17.85 -15.43
C ASP A 31 -6.50 -18.57 -16.05
N GLU A 32 -7.64 -17.90 -16.18
CA GLU A 32 -8.80 -18.41 -16.92
C GLU A 32 -8.48 -18.63 -18.41
N ALA A 33 -7.76 -17.69 -19.04
CA ALA A 33 -7.38 -17.81 -20.46
C ALA A 33 -6.32 -18.91 -20.73
N LEU A 34 -5.47 -19.19 -19.74
CA LEU A 34 -4.44 -20.23 -19.79
C LEU A 34 -4.95 -21.60 -19.32
N GLY A 35 -6.09 -21.67 -18.63
CA GLY A 35 -6.66 -22.89 -18.07
C GLY A 35 -5.84 -23.52 -16.94
N LYS A 36 -4.92 -22.76 -16.32
CA LYS A 36 -4.04 -23.21 -15.23
C LYS A 36 -3.71 -22.04 -14.32
N SER A 37 -3.51 -22.29 -13.02
CA SER A 37 -3.11 -21.27 -12.04
C SER A 37 -1.61 -21.00 -12.09
N ALA A 38 -1.14 -20.26 -13.10
CA ALA A 38 0.27 -19.95 -13.27
C ALA A 38 0.76 -18.83 -12.33
N PHE A 39 -0.16 -18.01 -11.80
CA PHE A 39 0.18 -16.78 -11.08
C PHE A 39 -0.16 -16.76 -9.58
N GLU A 40 -0.29 -17.93 -8.92
CA GLU A 40 -0.59 -17.99 -7.48
C GLU A 40 0.44 -17.24 -6.62
N ARG A 41 1.73 -17.35 -6.95
CA ARG A 41 2.79 -16.65 -6.22
C ARG A 41 2.69 -15.13 -6.36
N SER A 42 2.45 -14.64 -7.58
CA SER A 42 2.24 -13.21 -7.82
C SER A 42 1.00 -12.67 -7.09
N ARG A 43 -0.07 -13.46 -6.97
CA ARG A 43 -1.24 -13.08 -6.15
C ARG A 43 -0.91 -13.02 -4.66
N ALA A 44 -0.12 -13.97 -4.14
CA ALA A 44 0.32 -13.96 -2.76
C ALA A 44 1.18 -12.71 -2.45
N ASP A 45 2.13 -12.39 -3.32
CA ASP A 45 2.99 -11.20 -3.19
C ASP A 45 2.15 -9.92 -3.24
N LEU A 46 1.23 -9.81 -4.20
CA LEU A 46 0.32 -8.66 -4.33
C LEU A 46 -0.55 -8.47 -3.09
N ARG A 47 -1.08 -9.57 -2.53
CA ARG A 47 -1.86 -9.55 -1.29
C ARG A 47 -1.01 -9.09 -0.11
N HIS A 48 0.24 -9.53 -0.03
CA HIS A 48 1.15 -9.14 1.05
C HIS A 48 1.49 -7.64 0.98
N SER A 49 1.80 -7.13 -0.21
CA SER A 49 2.07 -5.70 -0.42
C SER A 49 0.83 -4.84 -0.15
N ALA A 50 -0.37 -5.29 -0.56
CA ALA A 50 -1.62 -4.62 -0.22
C ALA A 50 -1.92 -4.61 1.30
N MET A 51 -1.66 -5.71 2.01
CA MET A 51 -1.81 -5.79 3.46
C MET A 51 -0.80 -4.90 4.19
N ALA A 52 0.45 -4.81 3.71
CA ALA A 52 1.46 -3.92 4.27
C ALA A 52 1.06 -2.44 4.14
N LEU A 53 0.45 -2.03 3.02
CA LEU A 53 -0.10 -0.68 2.84
C LEU A 53 -1.26 -0.37 3.79
N ILE A 54 -2.16 -1.32 4.02
CA ILE A 54 -3.24 -1.18 5.00
C ILE A 54 -2.67 -1.05 6.42
N ALA A 55 -1.69 -1.89 6.77
CA ALA A 55 -1.03 -1.81 8.08
C ALA A 55 -0.34 -0.44 8.29
N ALA A 56 0.33 0.07 7.25
CA ALA A 56 0.95 1.40 7.29
C ALA A 56 -0.09 2.52 7.48
N LEU A 57 -1.28 2.40 6.87
CA LEU A 57 -2.40 3.32 7.10
C LEU A 57 -2.86 3.28 8.56
N CYS A 58 -3.04 2.09 9.13
CA CYS A 58 -3.43 1.92 10.52
C CYS A 58 -2.40 2.54 11.48
N VAL A 59 -1.11 2.34 11.22
CA VAL A 59 -0.03 2.97 12.00
C VAL A 59 -0.06 4.49 11.87
N ALA A 60 -0.25 5.03 10.66
CA ALA A 60 -0.39 6.47 10.45
C ALA A 60 -1.57 7.04 11.23
N LEU A 61 -2.71 6.34 11.24
CA LEU A 61 -3.91 6.70 11.99
C LEU A 61 -3.63 6.74 13.50
N VAL A 62 -3.06 5.67 14.06
CA VAL A 62 -2.66 5.63 15.48
C VAL A 62 -1.68 6.76 15.83
N THR A 63 -0.72 7.06 14.95
CA THR A 63 0.26 8.15 15.13
C THR A 63 -0.41 9.53 15.20
N VAL A 64 -1.41 9.79 14.35
CA VAL A 64 -2.19 11.04 14.37
C VAL A 64 -3.01 11.17 15.64
N PHE A 65 -3.72 10.11 16.03
CA PHE A 65 -4.54 10.10 17.24
C PHE A 65 -3.68 10.29 18.50
N THR A 66 -2.57 9.57 18.61
CA THR A 66 -1.63 9.72 19.74
C THR A 66 -1.04 11.13 19.83
N LYS A 67 -0.70 11.78 18.71
CA LYS A 67 -0.25 13.19 18.72
C LYS A 67 -1.30 14.14 19.31
N GLY A 68 -2.58 13.91 19.03
CA GLY A 68 -3.69 14.76 19.48
C GLY A 68 -4.00 14.64 20.97
N LEU A 69 -3.60 13.53 21.62
CA LEU A 69 -3.85 13.26 23.05
C LEU A 69 -2.66 13.65 23.95
N ILE A 70 -1.49 13.97 23.40
CA ILE A 70 -0.27 14.19 24.19
C ILE A 70 -0.06 15.70 24.41
N PRO A 71 0.05 16.17 25.67
CA PRO A 71 0.38 17.57 25.99
C PRO A 71 1.76 17.96 25.43
N GLU A 72 1.94 19.25 25.11
CA GLU A 72 3.10 19.82 24.40
C GLU A 72 4.45 19.66 25.14
N VAL A 73 4.97 18.44 25.16
CA VAL A 73 6.33 18.16 25.60
C VAL A 73 7.18 18.01 24.33
N ALA A 74 8.15 18.92 24.13
CA ALA A 74 8.96 19.00 22.91
C ALA A 74 9.61 17.67 22.49
N ALA A 75 10.08 16.87 23.45
CA ALA A 75 10.66 15.56 23.20
C ALA A 75 9.65 14.54 22.63
N ARG A 76 8.39 14.57 23.07
CA ARG A 76 7.35 13.68 22.55
C ARG A 76 6.86 14.11 21.17
N GLN A 77 6.78 15.42 20.91
CA GLN A 77 6.44 15.92 19.57
C GLN A 77 7.49 15.51 18.53
N ALA A 78 8.78 15.59 18.85
CA ALA A 78 9.86 15.15 17.97
C ALA A 78 9.76 13.65 17.64
N ALA A 79 9.51 12.80 18.65
CA ALA A 79 9.36 11.36 18.45
C ALA A 79 8.16 11.01 17.55
N VAL A 80 7.01 11.66 17.77
CA VAL A 80 5.79 11.43 16.98
C VAL A 80 5.95 11.91 15.53
N ASN A 81 6.60 13.06 15.32
CA ASN A 81 6.90 13.55 13.98
C ASN A 81 7.89 12.61 13.24
N GLY A 82 8.89 12.09 13.95
CA GLY A 82 9.80 11.08 13.40
C GLY A 82 9.08 9.79 12.99
N LEU A 83 8.17 9.30 13.84
CA LEU A 83 7.35 8.13 13.54
C LEU A 83 6.45 8.34 12.32
N ALA A 84 5.86 9.54 12.18
CA ALA A 84 5.06 9.90 11.03
C ALA A 84 5.89 9.89 9.73
N LEU A 85 7.10 10.46 9.74
CA LEU A 85 8.00 10.44 8.59
C LEU A 85 8.43 9.02 8.20
N ILE A 86 8.74 8.16 9.19
CA ILE A 86 9.07 6.75 8.94
C ILE A 86 7.88 6.03 8.30
N THR A 87 6.67 6.30 8.78
CA THR A 87 5.45 5.71 8.22
C THR A 87 5.22 6.15 6.78
N ILE A 88 5.46 7.44 6.46
CA ILE A 88 5.42 7.95 5.08
C ILE A 88 6.44 7.24 4.21
N ALA A 89 7.70 7.17 4.64
CA ALA A 89 8.77 6.54 3.89
C ALA A 89 8.45 5.06 3.60
N PHE A 90 7.94 4.34 4.61
CA PHE A 90 7.52 2.95 4.46
C PHE A 90 6.39 2.79 3.44
N SER A 91 5.34 3.63 3.52
CA SER A 91 4.23 3.62 2.54
C SER A 91 4.69 3.90 1.11
N ILE A 92 5.69 4.78 0.92
CA ILE A 92 6.28 5.05 -0.40
C ILE A 92 7.00 3.80 -0.93
N VAL A 93 7.81 3.13 -0.10
CA VAL A 93 8.53 1.91 -0.50
C VAL A 93 7.55 0.80 -0.90
N THR A 94 6.50 0.55 -0.11
CA THR A 94 5.49 -0.46 -0.45
C THR A 94 4.74 -0.13 -1.73
N LYS A 95 4.51 1.16 -2.01
CA LYS A 95 3.93 1.63 -3.27
C LYS A 95 4.82 1.35 -4.47
N VAL A 96 6.12 1.62 -4.35
CA VAL A 96 7.09 1.37 -5.43
C VAL A 96 7.13 -0.13 -5.74
N ASP A 97 7.15 -0.97 -4.71
CA ASP A 97 7.11 -2.43 -4.87
C ASP A 97 5.85 -2.89 -5.60
N LEU A 98 4.67 -2.41 -5.18
CA LEU A 98 3.40 -2.74 -5.83
C LEU A 98 3.34 -2.24 -7.28
N THR A 99 3.89 -1.07 -7.55
CA THR A 99 3.95 -0.47 -8.90
C THR A 99 4.87 -1.29 -9.80
N LEU A 100 6.04 -1.70 -9.31
CA LEU A 100 6.95 -2.58 -10.03
C LEU A 100 6.34 -3.97 -10.28
N ALA A 101 5.61 -4.52 -9.30
CA ALA A 101 4.86 -5.76 -9.47
C ALA A 101 3.79 -5.64 -10.58
N ALA A 102 3.09 -4.50 -10.64
CA ALA A 102 2.14 -4.19 -11.71
C ALA A 102 2.81 -4.16 -13.09
N PHE A 103 3.98 -3.51 -13.21
CA PHE A 103 4.70 -3.40 -14.48
C PHE A 103 5.40 -4.70 -14.91
N ARG A 104 5.68 -5.61 -13.99
CA ARG A 104 6.24 -6.94 -14.30
C ARG A 104 5.21 -7.92 -14.84
N LEU A 105 3.93 -7.56 -14.89
CA LEU A 105 2.91 -8.32 -15.59
C LEU A 105 3.16 -8.18 -17.09
N THR A 106 3.96 -9.10 -17.64
CA THR A 106 4.21 -9.17 -19.08
C THR A 106 2.89 -9.53 -19.80
N PRO A 107 2.48 -8.79 -20.83
CA PRO A 107 1.28 -9.14 -21.60
C PRO A 107 1.49 -10.49 -22.30
N LEU A 108 0.45 -11.33 -22.30
CA LEU A 108 0.48 -12.64 -22.96
C LEU A 108 0.81 -12.48 -24.46
N PRO A 109 1.64 -13.38 -25.04
CA PRO A 109 1.75 -13.48 -26.48
C PRO A 109 0.37 -13.78 -27.06
N LYS A 110 -0.05 -12.93 -28.01
CA LYS A 110 -1.29 -13.07 -28.77
C LYS A 110 -1.33 -14.48 -29.33
N LYS A 111 -2.36 -15.28 -29.00
CA LYS A 111 -2.58 -16.58 -29.65
C LYS A 111 -2.64 -16.33 -31.17
N LEU A 112 -1.65 -16.85 -31.90
CA LEU A 112 -1.66 -16.99 -33.35
C LEU A 112 -2.68 -18.06 -33.76
#